data_AF-A0A1I3MGS3-F1
#
_entry.id   AF-A0A1I3MGS3-F1
#
_cell.length_a   1.000
_cell.length_b   1.000
_cell.length_c   1.000
_cell.angle_alpha   90.00
_cell.angle_beta   90.00
_cell.angle_gamma   90.00
#
_symmetry.space_group_name_H-M   'P 1'
#
loop_
_entity.id
_entity.type
_entity.pdbx_description
1 polymer ?
#
loop_
_entity_poly.entity_id
_entity_poly.type
_entity_poly.pdbx_seq_one_letter_code
_entity_poly.pdbx_strand_id
1 'polypeptide(L)'
;MKKIVIVLVLVLICSAFTTATFYPIDGYEHTGIKRLKRLELIKSGEIVEKQTLPEGAFKSYLDIKLNLKEKASDSLHCFFKENDAFQKEISSLFRGLDKSYSLTVMDITDLNNIRYAHRNETSGYQPGSVGKLAVLIGLFNQLSKIYPDDFDKRIQLLKTKVVKAGVWGLTDEHTIPIYNIETKKLVKRQVIASDTFTLFEWADHMLSVSNNGAASIVWREVLLMQAFGEKYPELTEEDALTYFKTTEKKVLTDLGNDVVNLPLRDLGITADEWRLGSFFTRGANTYVGDKGGSIGTPFGVMKFLVQLEQGNVIDAESSLEMKRLMYMTDRRIRYAQAPALKEAAVYFKSGSLYKCDRSNGQVCGKYMGNVQNFMNSVAIVEHPNKTTYMVVLMTNVLGKNSATDHMNLAANIDKLIKK
;
A
#
# COMPACT_ATOMS: atom_id res chain seq x y z
N MET A 1 -41.50 16.65 -39.67
CA MET A 1 -40.72 15.43 -39.37
C MET A 1 -39.21 15.65 -39.42
N LYS A 2 -38.54 15.91 -40.56
CA LYS A 2 -37.05 16.02 -40.63
C LYS A 2 -36.39 16.92 -39.57
N LYS A 3 -36.95 18.10 -39.26
CA LYS A 3 -36.40 19.00 -38.20
C LYS A 3 -36.50 18.44 -36.77
N ILE A 4 -37.50 17.61 -36.47
CA ILE A 4 -37.67 16.97 -35.14
C ILE A 4 -36.65 15.84 -34.97
N VAL A 5 -36.38 15.07 -36.02
CA VAL A 5 -35.33 14.03 -36.04
C VAL A 5 -33.94 14.65 -35.78
N ILE A 6 -33.63 15.80 -36.37
CA ILE A 6 -32.35 16.49 -36.15
C ILE A 6 -32.19 16.94 -34.69
N VAL A 7 -33.26 17.46 -34.06
CA VAL A 7 -33.21 17.86 -32.63
C VAL A 7 -33.07 16.64 -31.72
N LEU A 8 -33.78 15.54 -31.99
CA LEU A 8 -33.63 14.27 -31.24
C LEU A 8 -32.23 13.68 -31.37
N VAL A 9 -31.62 13.72 -32.56
CA VAL A 9 -30.23 13.27 -32.79
C VAL A 9 -29.22 14.15 -32.06
N LEU A 10 -29.43 15.48 -32.01
CA LEU A 10 -28.58 16.38 -31.22
C LEU A 10 -28.69 16.13 -29.70
N VAL A 11 -29.88 15.83 -29.18
CA VAL A 11 -30.06 15.47 -27.75
C VAL A 11 -29.45 14.11 -27.42
N LEU A 12 -29.52 13.13 -28.33
CA LEU A 12 -28.87 11.81 -28.17
C LEU A 12 -27.34 11.87 -28.29
N ILE A 13 -26.79 12.78 -29.09
CA ILE A 13 -25.32 12.97 -29.18
C ILE A 13 -24.79 13.75 -27.97
N CYS A 14 -25.58 14.65 -27.37
CA CYS A 14 -25.22 15.33 -26.12
C CYS A 14 -25.41 14.46 -24.85
N SER A 15 -25.91 13.23 -24.97
CA SER A 15 -25.98 12.26 -23.86
C SER A 15 -24.93 11.14 -23.95
N ALA A 16 -24.02 11.20 -24.93
CA ALA A 16 -22.92 10.24 -25.09
C ALA A 16 -21.66 10.52 -24.24
N PHE A 17 -21.64 11.61 -23.45
CA PHE A 17 -20.54 11.96 -22.54
C PHE A 17 -21.03 12.36 -21.14
N THR A 18 -21.78 11.47 -20.50
CA THR A 18 -22.00 11.50 -19.04
C THR A 18 -21.40 10.27 -18.36
N THR A 19 -20.20 9.88 -18.76
CA THR A 19 -19.31 9.14 -17.85
C THR A 19 -18.72 10.13 -16.86
N ALA A 20 -19.50 10.43 -15.82
CA ALA A 20 -18.97 10.95 -14.57
C ALA A 20 -18.25 9.81 -13.84
N THR A 21 -17.23 9.24 -14.49
CA THR A 21 -16.41 8.16 -13.97
C THR A 21 -15.48 8.75 -12.94
N PHE A 22 -15.65 8.28 -11.71
CA PHE A 22 -15.05 8.82 -10.50
C PHE A 22 -14.13 7.74 -9.90
N TYR A 23 -12.91 8.04 -9.47
CA TYR A 23 -12.07 7.04 -8.75
C TYR A 23 -12.66 6.74 -7.38
N PRO A 24 -12.14 5.70 -6.68
CA PRO A 24 -11.65 5.80 -5.33
C PRO A 24 -11.72 7.21 -4.75
N ILE A 25 -12.36 7.31 -3.59
CA ILE A 25 -13.65 7.99 -3.49
C ILE A 25 -14.84 7.04 -3.75
N ASP A 26 -15.11 6.57 -4.98
CA ASP A 26 -16.32 5.83 -5.41
C ASP A 26 -16.40 4.34 -5.00
N GLY A 27 -15.37 3.82 -4.33
CA GLY A 27 -15.26 2.41 -3.97
C GLY A 27 -16.15 1.96 -2.81
N TYR A 28 -17.08 2.78 -2.29
CA TYR A 28 -17.88 2.41 -1.13
C TYR A 28 -18.80 1.21 -1.39
N GLU A 29 -19.50 1.18 -2.51
CA GLU A 29 -20.45 0.09 -2.79
C GLU A 29 -19.74 -1.27 -2.93
N HIS A 30 -18.52 -1.29 -3.47
CA HIS A 30 -17.67 -2.49 -3.52
C HIS A 30 -17.14 -2.89 -2.14
N THR A 31 -16.54 -1.96 -1.39
CA THR A 31 -15.72 -2.27 -0.20
C THR A 31 -16.44 -2.15 1.14
N GLY A 32 -17.53 -1.38 1.22
CA GLY A 32 -18.16 -0.97 2.48
C GLY A 32 -17.35 0.04 3.31
N ILE A 33 -16.19 0.53 2.83
CA ILE A 33 -15.31 1.42 3.60
C ILE A 33 -15.97 2.80 3.77
N LYS A 34 -16.54 3.07 4.95
CA LYS A 34 -17.42 4.24 5.19
C LYS A 34 -16.78 5.60 4.86
N ARG A 35 -15.46 5.75 5.06
CA ARG A 35 -14.76 7.00 4.70
C ARG A 35 -14.73 7.29 3.19
N LEU A 36 -14.89 6.28 2.34
CA LEU A 36 -15.03 6.46 0.89
C LEU A 36 -16.37 7.12 0.58
N LYS A 37 -17.47 6.66 1.22
CA LYS A 37 -18.80 7.30 1.10
C LYS A 37 -18.78 8.77 1.48
N ARG A 38 -18.04 9.14 2.53
CA ARG A 38 -17.82 10.56 2.87
C ARG A 38 -17.21 11.35 1.72
N LEU A 39 -16.20 10.79 1.05
CA LEU A 39 -15.55 11.46 -0.07
C LEU A 39 -16.48 11.53 -1.29
N GLU A 40 -17.35 10.54 -1.52
CA GLU A 40 -18.39 10.58 -2.56
C GLU A 40 -19.33 11.76 -2.31
N LEU A 41 -19.82 11.89 -1.07
CA LEU A 41 -20.71 12.98 -0.65
C LEU A 41 -20.04 14.36 -0.73
N ILE A 42 -18.72 14.47 -0.52
CA ILE A 42 -17.96 15.70 -0.77
C ILE A 42 -17.88 15.98 -2.28
N LYS A 43 -17.72 14.93 -3.10
CA LYS A 43 -17.62 15.05 -4.57
C LYS A 43 -18.96 15.39 -5.23
N SER A 44 -20.08 14.87 -4.70
CA SER A 44 -21.44 15.21 -5.15
C SER A 44 -21.91 16.60 -4.70
N GLY A 45 -21.22 17.21 -3.73
CA GLY A 45 -21.59 18.50 -3.12
C GLY A 45 -22.57 18.37 -1.95
N GLU A 46 -23.01 17.17 -1.59
CA GLU A 46 -23.88 16.92 -0.43
C GLU A 46 -23.19 17.19 0.92
N ILE A 47 -21.87 17.12 0.97
CA ILE A 47 -21.04 17.62 2.06
C ILE A 47 -20.22 18.79 1.53
N VAL A 48 -20.58 20.01 1.95
CA VAL A 48 -19.88 21.23 1.58
C VAL A 48 -18.60 21.38 2.40
N GLU A 49 -17.54 20.72 1.95
CA GLU A 49 -16.19 20.85 2.47
C GLU A 49 -15.19 21.18 1.35
N LYS A 50 -14.10 21.86 1.70
CA LYS A 50 -13.01 22.11 0.75
C LYS A 50 -12.36 20.79 0.37
N GLN A 51 -12.46 20.43 -0.91
CA GLN A 51 -11.73 19.29 -1.46
C GLN A 51 -10.21 19.50 -1.30
N THR A 52 -9.52 18.48 -0.76
CA THR A 52 -8.07 18.53 -0.48
C THR A 52 -7.27 17.44 -1.21
N LEU A 53 -7.94 16.52 -1.90
CA LEU A 53 -7.31 15.52 -2.74
C LEU A 53 -6.77 16.13 -4.05
N PRO A 54 -5.59 15.71 -4.54
CA PRO A 54 -5.02 16.18 -5.81
C PRO A 54 -5.80 15.63 -7.02
N GLU A 55 -5.68 16.24 -8.21
CA GLU A 55 -6.42 15.82 -9.43
C GLU A 55 -6.17 14.35 -9.81
N GLY A 56 -4.94 13.89 -9.67
CA GLY A 56 -4.57 12.49 -9.82
C GLY A 56 -5.07 11.58 -8.68
N ALA A 57 -6.03 12.01 -7.87
CA ALA A 57 -6.81 11.23 -6.91
C ALA A 57 -8.18 10.73 -7.47
N PHE A 58 -8.55 11.08 -8.73
CA PHE A 58 -9.98 11.12 -9.16
C PHE A 58 -10.47 10.30 -10.41
N LYS A 59 -9.68 9.44 -11.09
CA LYS A 59 -9.96 8.62 -12.32
C LYS A 59 -11.20 7.65 -12.27
N SER A 60 -11.16 6.30 -12.26
CA SER A 60 -12.33 5.43 -11.87
C SER A 60 -11.98 4.04 -11.31
N TYR A 61 -12.71 3.44 -10.35
CA TYR A 61 -12.32 2.14 -9.73
C TYR A 61 -12.13 1.04 -10.81
N LEU A 62 -12.91 1.16 -11.88
CA LEU A 62 -12.87 0.38 -13.11
C LEU A 62 -11.67 0.74 -14.02
N ASP A 63 -11.15 1.97 -13.92
CA ASP A 63 -9.94 2.44 -14.63
C ASP A 63 -8.63 2.07 -13.90
N ILE A 64 -8.68 1.59 -12.65
CA ILE A 64 -7.50 0.91 -12.07
C ILE A 64 -7.33 -0.40 -12.82
N LYS A 65 -6.15 -0.57 -13.40
CA LYS A 65 -5.77 -1.75 -14.18
C LYS A 65 -4.34 -2.17 -13.85
N LEU A 66 -3.99 -3.38 -14.22
CA LEU A 66 -2.63 -3.91 -14.15
C LEU A 66 -1.93 -3.66 -15.50
N ASN A 67 -0.75 -3.05 -15.51
CA ASN A 67 -0.11 -2.56 -16.74
C ASN A 67 0.84 -3.58 -17.39
N LEU A 68 1.22 -4.67 -16.72
CA LEU A 68 2.12 -5.70 -17.24
C LEU A 68 1.41 -7.04 -17.52
N LYS A 69 0.07 -7.08 -17.65
CA LYS A 69 -0.67 -8.33 -17.96
C LYS A 69 -0.21 -8.99 -19.27
N GLU A 70 0.11 -8.20 -20.29
CA GLU A 70 0.66 -8.69 -21.57
C GLU A 70 2.05 -9.33 -21.42
N LYS A 71 2.70 -9.09 -20.27
CA LYS A 71 4.01 -9.60 -19.87
C LYS A 71 3.90 -10.55 -18.67
N ALA A 72 2.70 -11.08 -18.34
CA ALA A 72 2.49 -11.87 -17.13
C ALA A 72 3.33 -13.16 -17.08
N SER A 73 3.63 -13.75 -18.24
CA SER A 73 4.49 -14.93 -18.37
C SER A 73 6.00 -14.61 -18.45
N ASP A 74 6.39 -13.33 -18.53
CA ASP A 74 7.79 -12.95 -18.58
C ASP A 74 8.44 -13.15 -17.20
N SER A 75 9.59 -13.84 -17.18
CA SER A 75 10.39 -13.98 -15.97
C SER A 75 10.83 -12.60 -15.44
N LEU A 76 10.87 -12.43 -14.11
CA LEU A 76 11.39 -11.22 -13.46
C LEU A 76 12.76 -10.79 -14.00
N HIS A 77 13.63 -11.72 -14.38
CA HIS A 77 14.94 -11.42 -14.98
C HIS A 77 14.86 -10.59 -16.28
N CYS A 78 13.74 -10.63 -17.00
CA CYS A 78 13.53 -9.80 -18.20
C CYS A 78 13.40 -8.30 -17.87
N PHE A 79 12.90 -7.96 -16.69
CA PHE A 79 12.63 -6.59 -16.25
C PHE A 79 13.83 -5.93 -15.56
N PHE A 80 14.72 -6.72 -14.96
CA PHE A 80 15.84 -6.24 -14.14
C PHE A 80 17.16 -6.14 -14.92
N LYS A 81 17.08 -5.69 -16.17
CA LYS A 81 18.25 -5.40 -17.02
C LYS A 81 18.52 -3.90 -17.01
N GLU A 82 19.70 -3.51 -16.55
CA GLU A 82 20.13 -2.11 -16.57
C GLU A 82 20.05 -1.55 -18.01
N ASN A 83 19.54 -0.33 -18.15
CA ASN A 83 19.59 0.43 -19.40
C ASN A 83 20.64 1.54 -19.25
N ASP A 84 21.81 1.39 -19.85
CA ASP A 84 22.99 2.26 -19.67
C ASP A 84 22.69 3.76 -19.75
N ALA A 85 21.86 4.16 -20.72
CA ALA A 85 21.50 5.56 -20.93
C ALA A 85 20.62 6.09 -19.78
N PHE A 86 19.56 5.35 -19.44
CA PHE A 86 18.65 5.67 -18.34
C PHE A 86 19.36 5.64 -16.99
N GLN A 87 20.21 4.64 -16.76
CA GLN A 87 21.06 4.51 -15.58
C GLN A 87 21.98 5.71 -15.40
N LYS A 88 22.63 6.18 -16.47
CA LYS A 88 23.50 7.36 -16.44
C LYS A 88 22.74 8.63 -16.09
N GLU A 89 21.53 8.81 -16.63
CA GLU A 89 20.68 9.95 -16.28
C GLU A 89 20.19 9.88 -14.83
N ILE A 90 19.67 8.73 -14.38
CA ILE A 90 19.20 8.51 -13.01
C ILE A 90 20.33 8.68 -12.00
N SER A 91 21.53 8.14 -12.28
CA SER A 91 22.72 8.31 -11.44
C SER A 91 23.12 9.77 -11.26
N SER A 92 22.87 10.62 -12.27
CA SER A 92 23.18 12.04 -12.19
C SER A 92 22.33 12.80 -11.16
N LEU A 93 21.12 12.29 -10.85
CA LEU A 93 20.20 12.90 -9.87
C LEU A 93 20.69 12.77 -8.42
N PHE A 94 21.64 11.87 -8.15
CA PHE A 94 22.19 11.63 -6.81
C PHE A 94 23.50 12.38 -6.53
N ARG A 95 23.96 13.25 -7.45
CA ARG A 95 25.15 14.09 -7.22
C ARG A 95 24.92 15.02 -6.04
N GLY A 96 25.78 14.96 -5.02
CA GLY A 96 25.66 15.74 -3.79
C GLY A 96 24.65 15.20 -2.77
N LEU A 97 23.95 14.10 -3.06
CA LEU A 97 23.18 13.36 -2.06
C LEU A 97 24.08 12.36 -1.31
N ASP A 98 23.66 11.97 -0.11
CA ASP A 98 24.37 11.00 0.71
C ASP A 98 24.48 9.63 0.00
N LYS A 99 25.50 8.85 0.34
CA LYS A 99 25.67 7.49 -0.20
C LYS A 99 24.57 6.53 0.25
N SER A 100 23.90 6.82 1.36
CA SER A 100 22.86 6.00 2.00
C SER A 100 21.48 6.11 1.34
N TYR A 101 21.37 6.81 0.20
CA TYR A 101 20.21 6.78 -0.70
C TYR A 101 20.31 5.58 -1.65
N SER A 102 19.25 4.77 -1.69
CA SER A 102 19.16 3.57 -2.52
C SER A 102 17.84 3.53 -3.27
N LEU A 103 17.91 3.17 -4.55
CA LEU A 103 16.83 3.33 -5.52
C LEU A 103 16.72 2.07 -6.40
N THR A 104 15.49 1.71 -6.73
CA THR A 104 15.16 1.08 -8.01
C THR A 104 14.09 1.92 -8.71
N VAL A 105 14.22 2.09 -10.02
CA VAL A 105 13.22 2.75 -10.87
C VAL A 105 13.05 1.94 -12.15
N MET A 106 11.80 1.77 -12.56
CA MET A 106 11.43 1.04 -13.76
C MET A 106 10.39 1.83 -14.53
N ASP A 107 10.76 2.34 -15.70
CA ASP A 107 9.83 2.93 -16.64
C ASP A 107 9.21 1.82 -17.50
N ILE A 108 7.88 1.74 -17.45
CA ILE A 108 7.05 0.77 -18.18
C ILE A 108 6.08 1.47 -19.14
N THR A 109 6.38 2.71 -19.53
CA THR A 109 5.59 3.51 -20.49
C THR A 109 5.49 2.82 -21.86
N ASP A 110 6.57 2.15 -22.28
CA ASP A 110 6.59 1.28 -23.46
C ASP A 110 6.95 -0.16 -23.02
N LEU A 111 6.02 -1.09 -23.18
CA LEU A 111 6.19 -2.49 -22.80
C LEU A 111 7.21 -3.24 -23.69
N ASN A 112 7.58 -2.69 -24.85
CA ASN A 112 8.62 -3.23 -25.72
C ASN A 112 10.01 -2.66 -25.40
N ASN A 113 10.08 -1.57 -24.62
CA ASN A 113 11.31 -0.86 -24.27
C ASN A 113 11.30 -0.43 -22.79
N ILE A 114 11.10 -1.40 -21.90
CA ILE A 114 11.14 -1.17 -20.45
C ILE A 114 12.55 -0.73 -20.05
N ARG A 115 12.65 0.39 -19.32
CA ARG A 115 13.93 0.96 -18.87
C ARG A 115 14.07 0.78 -17.36
N TYR A 116 15.09 0.06 -16.92
CA TYR A 116 15.40 -0.14 -15.51
C TYR A 116 16.72 0.53 -15.13
N ALA A 117 16.73 1.16 -13.95
CA ALA A 117 17.90 1.81 -13.36
C ALA A 117 17.87 1.66 -11.83
N HIS A 118 19.04 1.64 -11.22
CA HIS A 118 19.19 1.27 -9.81
C HIS A 118 20.39 1.93 -9.12
N ARG A 119 20.38 1.91 -7.79
CA ARG A 119 21.45 2.37 -6.92
C ARG A 119 21.35 1.62 -5.60
N ASN A 120 22.39 0.87 -5.22
CA ASN A 120 22.47 0.18 -3.93
C ASN A 120 21.24 -0.71 -3.64
N GLU A 121 20.63 -1.27 -4.68
CA GLU A 121 19.33 -1.93 -4.70
C GLU A 121 19.24 -3.22 -3.88
N THR A 122 20.37 -3.86 -3.60
CA THR A 122 20.52 -5.01 -2.70
C THR A 122 20.76 -4.60 -1.24
N SER A 123 20.91 -3.31 -0.92
CA SER A 123 21.12 -2.85 0.46
C SER A 123 19.86 -3.05 1.31
N GLY A 124 20.04 -3.70 2.46
CA GLY A 124 18.97 -4.00 3.41
C GLY A 124 18.63 -2.81 4.33
N TYR A 125 17.34 -2.48 4.40
CA TYR A 125 16.78 -1.46 5.29
C TYR A 125 15.72 -2.07 6.18
N GLN A 126 15.45 -1.45 7.33
CA GLN A 126 14.22 -1.70 8.07
C GLN A 126 13.05 -1.10 7.28
N PRO A 127 12.08 -1.90 6.76
CA PRO A 127 11.05 -1.39 5.86
C PRO A 127 10.06 -0.43 6.58
N GLY A 128 9.88 -0.58 7.89
CA GLY A 128 8.85 0.15 8.64
C GLY A 128 7.46 -0.09 8.03
N SER A 129 6.64 0.96 7.91
CA SER A 129 5.29 0.82 7.32
C SER A 129 5.24 0.46 5.82
N VAL A 130 6.36 0.38 5.09
CA VAL A 130 6.38 -0.29 3.76
C VAL A 130 6.10 -1.79 3.93
N GLY A 131 6.58 -2.40 5.02
CA GLY A 131 6.37 -3.80 5.31
C GLY A 131 4.90 -4.21 5.46
N LYS A 132 3.97 -3.27 5.64
CA LYS A 132 2.52 -3.53 5.66
C LYS A 132 2.00 -4.10 4.34
N LEU A 133 2.74 -3.93 3.24
CA LEU A 133 2.45 -4.60 1.98
C LEU A 133 2.64 -6.13 2.07
N ALA A 134 3.54 -6.64 2.91
CA ALA A 134 3.65 -8.09 3.18
C ALA A 134 2.45 -8.63 3.98
N VAL A 135 1.89 -7.83 4.89
CA VAL A 135 0.61 -8.16 5.57
C VAL A 135 -0.55 -8.18 4.57
N LEU A 136 -0.57 -7.24 3.62
CA LEU A 136 -1.56 -7.19 2.54
C LEU A 136 -1.46 -8.43 1.62
N ILE A 137 -0.25 -8.83 1.20
CA ILE A 137 -0.04 -10.05 0.42
C ILE A 137 -0.50 -11.28 1.23
N GLY A 138 -0.15 -11.35 2.52
CA GLY A 138 -0.61 -12.41 3.42
C GLY A 138 -2.14 -12.50 3.48
N LEU A 139 -2.84 -11.37 3.57
CA LEU A 139 -4.30 -11.31 3.57
C LEU A 139 -4.90 -11.92 2.29
N PHE A 140 -4.48 -11.48 1.11
CA PHE A 140 -4.99 -12.02 -0.15
C PHE A 140 -4.61 -13.49 -0.38
N ASN A 141 -3.42 -13.90 0.08
CA ASN A 141 -2.99 -15.30 0.07
C ASN A 141 -3.87 -16.21 0.95
N GLN A 142 -4.29 -15.74 2.12
CA GLN A 142 -5.18 -16.54 2.96
C GLN A 142 -6.63 -16.53 2.45
N LEU A 143 -7.08 -15.42 1.88
CA LEU A 143 -8.38 -15.36 1.21
C LEU A 143 -8.47 -16.33 0.02
N SER A 144 -7.41 -16.47 -0.78
CA SER A 144 -7.38 -17.47 -1.87
C SER A 144 -7.32 -18.91 -1.37
N LYS A 145 -6.80 -19.17 -0.17
CA LYS A 145 -6.86 -20.51 0.44
C LYS A 145 -8.24 -20.86 0.99
N ILE A 146 -9.00 -19.87 1.47
CA ILE A 146 -10.37 -20.07 1.98
C ILE A 146 -11.37 -20.15 0.81
N TYR A 147 -11.19 -19.34 -0.24
CA TYR A 147 -12.04 -19.32 -1.43
C TYR A 147 -11.19 -19.31 -2.70
N PRO A 148 -10.66 -20.47 -3.14
CA PRO A 148 -9.76 -20.57 -4.29
C PRO A 148 -10.39 -20.05 -5.58
N ASP A 149 -11.59 -20.53 -5.92
CA ASP A 149 -12.21 -20.27 -7.23
C ASP A 149 -13.32 -19.19 -7.18
N ASP A 150 -13.41 -18.43 -6.08
CA ASP A 150 -14.51 -17.49 -5.84
C ASP A 150 -14.00 -16.17 -5.24
N PHE A 151 -13.59 -15.26 -6.13
CA PHE A 151 -13.10 -13.94 -5.72
C PHE A 151 -14.19 -13.08 -5.06
N ASP A 152 -15.46 -13.21 -5.49
CA ASP A 152 -16.58 -12.46 -4.90
C ASP A 152 -16.80 -12.86 -3.43
N LYS A 153 -16.65 -14.13 -3.06
CA LYS A 153 -16.64 -14.56 -1.64
C LYS A 153 -15.46 -13.98 -0.86
N ARG A 154 -14.27 -13.82 -1.46
CA ARG A 154 -13.13 -13.14 -0.80
C ARG A 154 -13.46 -11.68 -0.49
N ILE A 155 -14.03 -10.95 -1.46
CA ILE A 155 -14.49 -9.57 -1.31
C ILE A 155 -15.61 -9.47 -0.29
N GLN A 156 -16.59 -10.38 -0.34
CA GLN A 156 -17.71 -10.40 0.60
C GLN A 156 -17.25 -10.65 2.03
N LEU A 157 -16.32 -11.59 2.26
CA LEU A 157 -15.72 -11.82 3.58
C LEU A 157 -14.99 -10.57 4.09
N LEU A 158 -14.24 -9.89 3.23
CA LEU A 158 -13.58 -8.62 3.58
C LEU A 158 -14.57 -7.52 3.98
N LYS A 159 -15.73 -7.49 3.30
CA LYS A 159 -16.80 -6.50 3.50
C LYS A 159 -17.69 -6.79 4.71
N THR A 160 -17.92 -8.05 5.08
CA THR A 160 -18.88 -8.42 6.14
C THR A 160 -18.26 -8.89 7.44
N LYS A 161 -17.05 -9.46 7.46
CA LYS A 161 -16.40 -9.90 8.70
C LYS A 161 -15.98 -8.67 9.51
N VAL A 162 -16.76 -8.37 10.54
CA VAL A 162 -16.44 -7.32 11.53
C VAL A 162 -15.58 -7.93 12.62
N VAL A 163 -14.43 -7.32 12.89
CA VAL A 163 -13.50 -7.77 13.93
C VAL A 163 -13.08 -6.61 14.83
N LYS A 164 -12.80 -6.94 16.09
CA LYS A 164 -12.47 -5.99 17.14
C LYS A 164 -10.96 -5.73 17.23
N ALA A 165 -10.57 -4.55 17.64
CA ALA A 165 -9.16 -4.19 17.85
C ALA A 165 -8.50 -5.03 18.96
N GLY A 166 -9.11 -5.06 20.15
CA GLY A 166 -8.53 -5.69 21.33
C GLY A 166 -7.14 -5.12 21.67
N VAL A 167 -6.30 -5.93 22.32
CA VAL A 167 -4.91 -5.55 22.64
C VAL A 167 -4.04 -5.36 21.39
N TRP A 168 -4.37 -6.03 20.28
CA TRP A 168 -3.61 -6.00 19.03
C TRP A 168 -3.56 -4.59 18.42
N GLY A 169 -4.62 -3.80 18.59
CA GLY A 169 -4.64 -2.40 18.15
C GLY A 169 -3.74 -1.45 18.95
N LEU A 170 -3.16 -1.89 20.06
CA LEU A 170 -2.55 -1.01 21.07
C LEU A 170 -1.05 -1.27 21.33
N THR A 171 -0.25 -0.28 21.71
CA THR A 171 -0.48 1.16 21.57
C THR A 171 -0.04 1.61 20.17
N ASP A 172 -0.72 2.62 19.61
CA ASP A 172 -0.31 3.27 18.36
C ASP A 172 -0.38 4.80 18.50
N GLU A 173 0.54 5.49 17.84
CA GLU A 173 0.56 6.95 17.80
C GLU A 173 -0.34 7.51 16.70
N HIS A 174 -0.56 6.75 15.61
CA HIS A 174 -1.34 7.18 14.46
C HIS A 174 -2.85 7.18 14.73
N THR A 175 -3.57 8.14 14.15
CA THR A 175 -5.04 8.20 14.20
C THR A 175 -5.67 7.50 13.00
N ILE A 176 -6.92 7.03 13.18
CA ILE A 176 -7.78 6.50 12.13
C ILE A 176 -8.96 7.45 11.85
N PRO A 177 -9.41 7.54 10.58
CA PRO A 177 -10.60 8.29 10.19
C PRO A 177 -11.87 7.45 10.35
N ILE A 178 -12.68 7.77 11.36
CA ILE A 178 -13.93 7.07 11.68
C ILE A 178 -15.10 7.92 11.18
N TYR A 179 -15.77 7.46 10.12
CA TYR A 179 -16.94 8.13 9.55
C TYR A 179 -18.23 7.40 9.90
N ASN A 180 -19.18 8.10 10.50
CA ASN A 180 -20.54 7.62 10.71
C ASN A 180 -21.45 8.22 9.61
N ILE A 181 -22.10 7.35 8.84
CA ILE A 181 -22.88 7.72 7.65
C ILE A 181 -24.17 8.47 8.05
N GLU A 182 -24.87 8.00 9.08
CA GLU A 182 -26.16 8.55 9.54
C GLU A 182 -26.02 10.00 10.03
N THR A 183 -25.05 10.24 10.91
CA THR A 183 -24.77 11.56 11.48
C THR A 183 -23.92 12.45 10.57
N LYS A 184 -23.40 11.90 9.47
CA LYS A 184 -22.40 12.51 8.57
C LYS A 184 -21.14 13.04 9.27
N LYS A 185 -20.80 12.55 10.47
CA LYS A 185 -19.64 13.01 11.26
C LYS A 185 -18.39 12.18 11.00
N LEU A 186 -17.26 12.86 10.80
CA LEU A 186 -15.91 12.28 10.79
C LEU A 186 -15.20 12.60 12.11
N VAL A 187 -14.66 11.59 12.78
CA VAL A 187 -13.74 11.73 13.91
C VAL A 187 -12.37 11.16 13.50
N LYS A 188 -11.29 11.87 13.81
CA LYS A 188 -9.92 11.32 13.70
C LYS A 188 -9.33 11.12 15.10
N ARG A 189 -9.12 9.87 15.53
CA ARG A 189 -8.54 9.52 16.84
C ARG A 189 -7.70 8.24 16.77
N GLN A 190 -6.93 7.95 17.81
CA GLN A 190 -6.22 6.67 17.93
C GLN A 190 -7.22 5.50 18.09
N VAL A 191 -6.78 4.30 17.72
CA VAL A 191 -7.51 3.05 17.92
C VAL A 191 -7.67 2.77 19.43
N ILE A 192 -8.84 2.30 19.85
CA ILE A 192 -9.11 1.81 21.21
C ILE A 192 -9.51 0.34 21.16
N ALA A 193 -9.32 -0.40 22.26
CA ALA A 193 -9.52 -1.85 22.29
C ALA A 193 -10.97 -2.31 21.95
N SER A 194 -11.96 -1.44 22.12
CA SER A 194 -13.37 -1.69 21.81
C SER A 194 -13.76 -1.37 20.36
N ASP A 195 -12.84 -0.84 19.54
CA ASP A 195 -13.13 -0.53 18.14
C ASP A 195 -13.46 -1.80 17.34
N THR A 196 -14.51 -1.72 16.55
CA THR A 196 -14.96 -2.78 15.63
C THR A 196 -15.13 -2.20 14.23
N PHE A 197 -14.52 -2.87 13.25
CA PHE A 197 -14.56 -2.49 11.84
C PHE A 197 -14.52 -3.74 10.96
N THR A 198 -14.94 -3.62 9.71
CA THR A 198 -14.79 -4.70 8.72
C THR A 198 -13.31 -4.95 8.42
N LEU A 199 -12.97 -6.13 7.89
CA LEU A 199 -11.59 -6.39 7.43
C LEU A 199 -11.13 -5.38 6.37
N PHE A 200 -12.03 -4.93 5.48
CA PHE A 200 -11.74 -3.86 4.52
C PHE A 200 -11.43 -2.53 5.19
N GLU A 201 -12.21 -2.12 6.21
CA GLU A 201 -11.94 -0.89 6.98
C GLU A 201 -10.60 -0.99 7.75
N TRP A 202 -10.25 -2.16 8.29
CA TRP A 202 -8.94 -2.37 8.91
C TRP A 202 -7.78 -2.36 7.89
N ALA A 203 -7.94 -3.00 6.72
CA ALA A 203 -6.97 -2.97 5.63
C ALA A 203 -6.78 -1.55 5.09
N ASP A 204 -7.86 -0.79 4.96
CA ASP A 204 -7.83 0.63 4.66
C ASP A 204 -7.02 1.41 5.70
N HIS A 205 -7.35 1.29 6.98
CA HIS A 205 -6.66 2.02 8.05
C HIS A 205 -5.16 1.65 8.13
N MET A 206 -4.82 0.38 7.87
CA MET A 206 -3.44 -0.12 7.76
C MET A 206 -2.66 0.59 6.65
N LEU A 207 -3.28 0.81 5.50
CA LEU A 207 -2.62 1.34 4.31
C LEU A 207 -2.68 2.87 4.24
N SER A 208 -3.89 3.42 4.33
CA SER A 208 -4.23 4.78 3.90
C SER A 208 -3.79 5.88 4.85
N VAL A 209 -3.92 5.65 6.16
CA VAL A 209 -3.35 6.49 7.22
C VAL A 209 -2.13 5.84 7.88
N SER A 210 -1.71 4.69 7.37
CA SER A 210 -0.55 3.95 7.86
C SER A 210 -0.64 3.56 9.34
N ASN A 211 -1.84 3.29 9.85
CA ASN A 211 -2.07 2.93 11.26
C ASN A 211 -1.39 1.59 11.59
N ASN A 212 -0.66 1.53 12.71
CA ASN A 212 0.06 0.34 13.17
C ASN A 212 -0.88 -0.63 13.89
N GLY A 213 -1.84 -0.13 14.67
CA GLY A 213 -2.86 -0.94 15.31
C GLY A 213 -3.64 -1.76 14.28
N ALA A 214 -4.16 -1.09 13.25
CA ALA A 214 -4.82 -1.71 12.11
C ALA A 214 -3.95 -2.75 11.40
N ALA A 215 -2.65 -2.48 11.22
CA ALA A 215 -1.73 -3.44 10.60
C ALA A 215 -1.56 -4.72 11.44
N SER A 216 -1.44 -4.58 12.77
CA SER A 216 -1.40 -5.72 13.69
C SER A 216 -2.73 -6.47 13.76
N ILE A 217 -3.86 -5.77 13.63
CA ILE A 217 -5.19 -6.40 13.57
C ILE A 217 -5.36 -7.20 12.29
N VAL A 218 -5.04 -6.64 11.11
CA VAL A 218 -5.09 -7.39 9.85
C VAL A 218 -4.17 -8.62 9.94
N TRP A 219 -2.92 -8.47 10.41
CA TRP A 219 -2.00 -9.60 10.55
C TRP A 219 -2.51 -10.67 11.53
N ARG A 220 -3.17 -10.29 12.64
CA ARG A 220 -3.88 -11.24 13.51
C ARG A 220 -4.92 -12.04 12.74
N GLU A 221 -5.73 -11.39 11.91
CA GLU A 221 -6.74 -12.06 11.09
C GLU A 221 -6.11 -12.99 10.05
N VAL A 222 -5.00 -12.60 9.41
CA VAL A 222 -4.25 -13.48 8.50
C VAL A 222 -3.73 -14.74 9.22
N LEU A 223 -3.28 -14.62 10.47
CA LEU A 223 -2.90 -15.76 11.31
C LEU A 223 -4.11 -16.66 11.62
N LEU A 224 -5.24 -16.07 12.01
CA LEU A 224 -6.49 -16.82 12.27
C LEU A 224 -7.04 -17.51 11.02
N MET A 225 -6.97 -16.87 9.85
CA MET A 225 -7.34 -17.49 8.57
C MET A 225 -6.50 -18.75 8.30
N GLN A 226 -5.18 -18.70 8.54
CA GLN A 226 -4.33 -19.88 8.38
C GLN A 226 -4.59 -20.98 9.43
N ALA A 227 -4.96 -20.60 10.66
CA ALA A 227 -5.24 -21.53 11.75
C ALA A 227 -6.60 -22.25 11.62
N PHE A 228 -7.62 -21.55 11.09
CA PHE A 228 -9.00 -22.05 11.03
C PHE A 228 -9.47 -22.42 9.61
N GLY A 229 -8.78 -21.95 8.56
CA GLY A 229 -9.12 -22.23 7.16
C GLY A 229 -10.56 -21.88 6.83
N GLU A 230 -11.29 -22.82 6.23
CA GLU A 230 -12.71 -22.71 5.89
C GLU A 230 -13.64 -22.38 7.08
N LYS A 231 -13.20 -22.59 8.33
CA LYS A 231 -13.96 -22.22 9.55
C LYS A 231 -13.76 -20.76 9.99
N TYR A 232 -12.77 -20.06 9.44
CA TYR A 232 -12.49 -18.65 9.78
C TYR A 232 -13.69 -17.70 9.58
N PRO A 233 -14.51 -17.81 8.51
CA PRO A 233 -15.70 -16.96 8.32
C PRO A 233 -16.65 -16.97 9.52
N GLU A 234 -16.83 -18.13 10.15
CA GLU A 234 -17.75 -18.33 11.30
C GLU A 234 -17.09 -18.07 12.67
N LEU A 235 -15.75 -18.01 12.73
CA LEU A 235 -14.96 -17.83 13.96
C LEU A 235 -15.44 -16.63 14.81
N THR A 236 -15.72 -16.85 16.11
CA THR A 236 -16.14 -15.80 17.04
C THR A 236 -14.95 -15.10 17.73
N GLU A 237 -15.19 -13.96 18.39
CA GLU A 237 -14.17 -13.31 19.23
C GLU A 237 -13.73 -14.22 20.40
N GLU A 238 -14.63 -15.03 20.94
CA GLU A 238 -14.35 -15.95 22.06
C GLU A 238 -13.49 -17.13 21.61
N ASP A 239 -13.78 -17.72 20.45
CA ASP A 239 -12.97 -18.79 19.86
C ASP A 239 -11.55 -18.30 19.56
N ALA A 240 -11.43 -17.13 18.93
CA ALA A 240 -10.15 -16.50 18.63
C ALA A 240 -9.35 -16.19 19.91
N LEU A 241 -10.00 -15.62 20.94
CA LEU A 241 -9.36 -15.33 22.22
C LEU A 241 -8.95 -16.61 22.96
N THR A 242 -9.76 -17.66 22.87
CA THR A 242 -9.44 -18.98 23.45
C THR A 242 -8.21 -19.57 22.76
N TYR A 243 -8.21 -19.61 21.43
CA TYR A 243 -7.07 -20.06 20.62
C TYR A 243 -5.78 -19.33 20.98
N PHE A 244 -5.80 -17.99 21.11
CA PHE A 244 -4.62 -17.23 21.50
C PHE A 244 -4.16 -17.45 22.95
N LYS A 245 -5.06 -17.84 23.87
CA LYS A 245 -4.73 -18.14 25.27
C LYS A 245 -4.22 -19.57 25.48
N THR A 246 -4.69 -20.53 24.69
CA THR A 246 -4.38 -21.95 24.87
C THR A 246 -3.27 -22.46 23.94
N THR A 247 -3.06 -21.82 22.79
CA THR A 247 -1.99 -22.19 21.86
C THR A 247 -0.65 -21.68 22.36
N GLU A 248 0.40 -22.50 22.25
CA GLU A 248 1.75 -22.10 22.64
C GLU A 248 2.21 -20.85 21.87
N LYS A 249 2.76 -19.88 22.60
CA LYS A 249 3.31 -18.64 22.04
C LYS A 249 4.31 -18.88 20.90
N LYS A 250 5.11 -19.95 20.97
CA LYS A 250 6.04 -20.33 19.90
C LYS A 250 5.29 -20.67 18.61
N VAL A 251 4.27 -21.53 18.68
CA VAL A 251 3.43 -21.90 17.52
C VAL A 251 2.75 -20.66 16.91
N LEU A 252 2.19 -19.78 17.74
CA LEU A 252 1.62 -18.51 17.29
C LEU A 252 2.66 -17.59 16.61
N THR A 253 3.92 -17.62 17.08
CA THR A 253 5.04 -16.84 16.53
C THR A 253 5.51 -17.39 15.19
N ASP A 254 5.65 -18.70 15.09
CA ASP A 254 6.03 -19.37 13.85
C ASP A 254 4.94 -19.15 12.79
N LEU A 255 3.67 -19.44 13.13
CA LEU A 255 2.52 -19.22 12.26
C LEU A 255 2.39 -17.75 11.82
N GLY A 256 2.48 -16.82 12.77
CA GLY A 256 2.42 -15.39 12.48
C GLY A 256 3.54 -14.92 11.54
N ASN A 257 4.75 -15.47 11.67
CA ASN A 257 5.84 -15.16 10.75
C ASN A 257 5.58 -15.75 9.36
N ASP A 258 5.16 -17.01 9.29
CA ASP A 258 5.04 -17.75 8.04
C ASP A 258 3.97 -17.14 7.13
N VAL A 259 2.81 -16.74 7.66
CA VAL A 259 1.68 -16.25 6.85
C VAL A 259 1.92 -14.95 6.08
N VAL A 260 2.91 -14.14 6.48
CA VAL A 260 3.30 -12.90 5.77
C VAL A 260 4.64 -13.00 5.03
N ASN A 261 5.42 -14.06 5.29
CA ASN A 261 6.75 -14.22 4.69
C ASN A 261 6.82 -15.33 3.64
N LEU A 262 6.11 -16.45 3.81
CA LEU A 262 6.08 -17.52 2.81
C LEU A 262 5.52 -17.05 1.45
N PRO A 263 4.43 -16.24 1.38
CA PRO A 263 3.95 -15.69 0.11
C PRO A 263 4.99 -14.83 -0.62
N LEU A 264 5.95 -14.23 0.10
CA LEU A 264 7.06 -13.52 -0.54
C LEU A 264 8.09 -14.50 -1.15
N ARG A 265 8.28 -15.68 -0.54
CA ARG A 265 9.16 -16.74 -1.07
C ARG A 265 8.58 -17.33 -2.35
N ASP A 266 7.27 -17.56 -2.37
CA ASP A 266 6.53 -18.05 -3.54
C ASP A 266 6.66 -17.09 -4.75
N LEU A 267 6.78 -15.78 -4.48
CA LEU A 267 7.04 -14.73 -5.48
C LEU A 267 8.52 -14.60 -5.89
N GLY A 268 9.41 -15.49 -5.46
CA GLY A 268 10.86 -15.42 -5.77
C GLY A 268 11.60 -14.25 -5.11
N ILE A 269 11.01 -13.65 -4.08
CA ILE A 269 11.66 -12.65 -3.22
C ILE A 269 12.31 -13.42 -2.07
N THR A 270 13.59 -13.22 -1.78
CA THR A 270 14.32 -14.00 -0.76
C THR A 270 14.21 -13.43 0.66
N ALA A 271 14.60 -14.22 1.67
CA ALA A 271 14.53 -13.82 3.07
C ALA A 271 15.27 -12.50 3.37
N ASP A 272 16.41 -12.26 2.73
CA ASP A 272 17.23 -11.05 2.91
C ASP A 272 16.84 -9.90 1.97
N GLU A 273 16.04 -10.18 0.93
CA GLU A 273 15.42 -9.16 0.09
C GLU A 273 14.19 -8.53 0.77
N TRP A 274 13.32 -9.33 1.40
CA TRP A 274 12.18 -8.82 2.16
C TRP A 274 11.65 -9.83 3.18
N ARG A 275 11.55 -9.41 4.45
CA ARG A 275 10.81 -10.13 5.50
C ARG A 275 10.24 -9.20 6.57
N LEU A 276 9.18 -9.63 7.24
CA LEU A 276 8.72 -9.08 8.51
C LEU A 276 9.08 -10.03 9.66
N GLY A 277 9.54 -9.48 10.78
CA GLY A 277 9.89 -10.26 11.97
C GLY A 277 9.19 -9.88 13.26
N SER A 278 8.37 -8.83 13.29
CA SER A 278 7.66 -8.34 14.48
C SER A 278 6.36 -7.68 14.08
N PHE A 279 5.31 -7.83 14.90
CA PHE A 279 4.06 -7.08 14.73
C PHE A 279 4.29 -5.56 14.84
N PHE A 280 3.34 -4.77 14.35
CA PHE A 280 3.47 -3.30 14.30
C PHE A 280 3.14 -2.61 15.64
N THR A 281 2.65 -3.36 16.64
CA THR A 281 2.25 -2.86 17.96
C THR A 281 2.72 -3.78 19.08
N ARG A 282 3.01 -3.21 20.25
CA ARG A 282 3.48 -3.96 21.42
C ARG A 282 2.41 -4.88 22.04
N GLY A 283 1.13 -4.59 21.85
CA GLY A 283 0.03 -5.41 22.41
C GLY A 283 -0.15 -6.75 21.71
N ALA A 284 0.31 -6.89 20.46
CA ALA A 284 0.45 -8.21 19.82
C ALA A 284 1.44 -9.11 20.58
N ASN A 285 2.47 -8.52 21.19
CA ASN A 285 3.52 -9.24 21.92
C ASN A 285 3.02 -9.89 23.23
N THR A 286 1.73 -9.72 23.59
CA THR A 286 1.07 -10.57 24.59
C THR A 286 1.05 -12.02 24.11
N TYR A 287 0.61 -12.28 22.87
CA TYR A 287 0.35 -13.63 22.34
C TYR A 287 1.42 -14.13 21.38
N VAL A 288 2.04 -13.23 20.62
CA VAL A 288 3.04 -13.54 19.58
C VAL A 288 4.42 -13.01 20.01
N GLY A 289 5.50 -13.60 19.52
CA GLY A 289 6.88 -13.14 19.70
C GLY A 289 7.46 -12.52 18.42
N ASP A 290 8.70 -12.04 18.52
CA ASP A 290 9.45 -11.54 17.36
C ASP A 290 10.38 -12.66 16.82
N LYS A 291 10.52 -12.80 15.49
CA LYS A 291 11.28 -13.86 14.81
C LYS A 291 12.02 -13.31 13.58
N GLY A 292 13.34 -13.49 13.50
CA GLY A 292 14.15 -13.19 12.30
C GLY A 292 14.40 -11.71 11.96
N GLY A 293 13.74 -10.77 12.64
CA GLY A 293 13.81 -9.33 12.36
C GLY A 293 13.16 -8.94 11.03
N SER A 294 13.02 -7.63 10.77
CA SER A 294 12.40 -7.11 9.53
C SER A 294 13.45 -6.47 8.62
N ILE A 295 13.44 -6.83 7.33
CA ILE A 295 14.34 -6.29 6.30
C ILE A 295 13.54 -6.02 5.01
N GLY A 296 14.01 -5.08 4.20
CA GLY A 296 13.54 -4.82 2.85
C GLY A 296 14.64 -4.16 2.04
N THR A 297 14.84 -4.63 0.82
CA THR A 297 15.76 -4.03 -0.17
C THR A 297 14.95 -3.34 -1.28
N PRO A 298 15.47 -2.28 -1.93
CA PRO A 298 14.83 -1.70 -3.10
C PRO A 298 14.54 -2.70 -4.23
N PHE A 299 15.41 -3.70 -4.40
CA PHE A 299 15.23 -4.78 -5.37
C PHE A 299 14.08 -5.73 -4.99
N GLY A 300 14.05 -6.22 -3.75
CA GLY A 300 13.04 -7.15 -3.25
C GLY A 300 11.63 -6.59 -3.31
N VAL A 301 11.46 -5.30 -2.99
CA VAL A 301 10.15 -4.64 -3.08
C VAL A 301 9.79 -4.30 -4.54
N MET A 302 10.76 -4.04 -5.43
CA MET A 302 10.47 -3.85 -6.85
C MET A 302 10.04 -5.15 -7.54
N LYS A 303 10.59 -6.32 -7.17
CA LYS A 303 10.08 -7.63 -7.61
C LYS A 303 8.58 -7.78 -7.35
N PHE A 304 8.12 -7.37 -6.16
CA PHE A 304 6.70 -7.34 -5.83
C PHE A 304 5.91 -6.38 -6.72
N LEU A 305 6.40 -5.15 -6.98
CA LEU A 305 5.69 -4.22 -7.85
C LEU A 305 5.54 -4.76 -9.29
N VAL A 306 6.58 -5.39 -9.84
CA VAL A 306 6.53 -6.04 -11.16
C VAL A 306 5.49 -7.16 -11.16
N GLN A 307 5.53 -8.08 -10.19
CA GLN A 307 4.56 -9.19 -10.09
C GLN A 307 3.13 -8.68 -9.85
N LEU A 308 2.96 -7.57 -9.12
CA LEU A 308 1.66 -6.92 -8.89
C LEU A 308 1.08 -6.39 -10.20
N GLU A 309 1.88 -5.67 -11.00
CA GLU A 309 1.47 -5.17 -12.30
C GLU A 309 1.31 -6.27 -13.36
N GLN A 310 1.97 -7.43 -13.20
CA GLN A 310 1.75 -8.63 -14.04
C GLN A 310 0.41 -9.32 -13.74
N GLY A 311 -0.07 -9.25 -12.50
CA GLY A 311 -1.21 -10.04 -12.02
C GLY A 311 -0.82 -11.36 -11.34
N ASN A 312 0.44 -11.48 -10.93
CA ASN A 312 1.03 -12.72 -10.39
C ASN A 312 1.10 -12.74 -8.86
N VAL A 313 0.64 -11.70 -8.16
CA VAL A 313 0.54 -11.70 -6.69
C VAL A 313 -0.73 -12.43 -6.29
N ILE A 314 -0.58 -13.73 -6.08
CA ILE A 314 -1.64 -14.74 -5.85
C ILE A 314 -2.44 -15.02 -7.13
N ASP A 315 -3.18 -14.04 -7.63
CA ASP A 315 -3.90 -14.07 -8.90
C ASP A 315 -4.18 -12.65 -9.41
N ALA A 316 -4.79 -12.54 -10.59
CA ALA A 316 -4.98 -11.27 -11.27
C ALA A 316 -5.98 -10.35 -10.54
N GLU A 317 -7.09 -10.90 -10.03
CA GLU A 317 -8.07 -10.13 -9.26
C GLU A 317 -7.49 -9.66 -7.91
N SER A 318 -6.76 -10.53 -7.19
CA SER A 318 -6.10 -10.17 -5.94
C SER A 318 -5.03 -9.11 -6.15
N SER A 319 -4.20 -9.25 -7.19
CA SER A 319 -3.20 -8.24 -7.57
C SER A 319 -3.85 -6.89 -7.87
N LEU A 320 -4.97 -6.89 -8.59
CA LEU A 320 -5.71 -5.68 -8.92
C LEU A 320 -6.31 -5.01 -7.67
N GLU A 321 -6.88 -5.78 -6.75
CA GLU A 321 -7.46 -5.26 -5.51
C GLU A 321 -6.38 -4.76 -4.53
N MET A 322 -5.23 -5.43 -4.45
CA MET A 322 -4.06 -4.92 -3.71
C MET A 322 -3.56 -3.59 -4.28
N LYS A 323 -3.51 -3.45 -5.61
CA LYS A 323 -3.19 -2.16 -6.26
C LYS A 323 -4.24 -1.10 -5.93
N ARG A 324 -5.54 -1.42 -5.96
CA ARG A 324 -6.63 -0.51 -5.55
C ARG A 324 -6.49 -0.06 -4.10
N LEU A 325 -6.15 -0.96 -3.18
CA LEU A 325 -5.91 -0.64 -1.78
C LEU A 325 -4.67 0.26 -1.58
N MET A 326 -3.59 0.07 -2.36
CA MET A 326 -2.43 0.98 -2.38
C MET A 326 -2.77 2.39 -2.92
N TYR A 327 -3.79 2.49 -3.77
CA TYR A 327 -4.23 3.76 -4.33
C TYR A 327 -4.89 4.70 -3.31
N MET A 328 -5.68 4.14 -2.39
CA MET A 328 -6.60 4.88 -1.52
C MET A 328 -5.95 5.68 -0.37
N THR A 329 -4.68 6.04 -0.47
CA THR A 329 -3.92 6.63 0.65
C THR A 329 -4.35 8.07 0.97
N ASP A 330 -4.76 8.33 2.23
CA ASP A 330 -5.50 9.55 2.68
C ASP A 330 -4.75 10.85 2.35
N ARG A 331 -3.42 10.85 2.53
CA ARG A 331 -2.57 12.01 2.21
C ARG A 331 -1.28 11.57 1.52
N ARG A 332 -0.98 12.20 0.38
CA ARG A 332 0.32 12.10 -0.28
C ARG A 332 1.43 12.72 0.57
N ILE A 333 2.50 11.96 0.81
CA ILE A 333 3.67 12.34 1.60
C ILE A 333 4.97 11.91 0.89
N ARG A 334 6.07 12.63 1.16
CA ARG A 334 7.41 12.30 0.65
C ARG A 334 7.42 12.22 -0.88
N TYR A 335 7.84 11.09 -1.45
CA TYR A 335 7.87 10.86 -2.90
C TYR A 335 6.54 11.20 -3.58
N ALA A 336 5.42 10.69 -3.05
CA ALA A 336 4.09 10.92 -3.62
C ALA A 336 3.60 12.39 -3.50
N GLN A 337 4.20 13.19 -2.61
CA GLN A 337 3.83 14.59 -2.40
C GLN A 337 4.40 15.54 -3.48
N ALA A 338 5.28 15.05 -4.35
CA ALA A 338 5.95 15.89 -5.34
C ALA A 338 4.94 16.62 -6.25
N PRO A 339 5.04 17.95 -6.43
CA PRO A 339 4.09 18.72 -7.23
C PRO A 339 3.95 18.22 -8.68
N ALA A 340 5.02 17.68 -9.26
CA ALA A 340 5.02 17.07 -10.59
C ALA A 340 4.03 15.89 -10.74
N LEU A 341 3.68 15.23 -9.62
CA LEU A 341 2.76 14.10 -9.58
C LEU A 341 1.31 14.50 -9.32
N LYS A 342 0.98 15.80 -9.22
CA LYS A 342 -0.38 16.29 -8.87
C LYS A 342 -1.49 15.70 -9.74
N GLU A 343 -1.24 15.56 -11.04
CA GLU A 343 -2.18 15.01 -12.04
C GLU A 343 -2.08 13.49 -12.20
N ALA A 344 -0.96 12.88 -11.77
CA ALA A 344 -0.74 11.44 -11.89
C ALA A 344 -1.52 10.65 -10.84
N ALA A 345 -2.06 9.51 -11.22
CA ALA A 345 -2.47 8.48 -10.27
C ALA A 345 -1.23 7.87 -9.61
N VAL A 346 -1.21 7.82 -8.28
CA VAL A 346 -0.06 7.34 -7.50
C VAL A 346 -0.52 6.28 -6.51
N TYR A 347 -0.04 5.05 -6.69
CA TYR A 347 -0.32 3.90 -5.83
C TYR A 347 0.91 3.69 -4.94
N PHE A 348 0.83 3.98 -3.64
CA PHE A 348 2.05 4.13 -2.86
C PHE A 348 1.97 3.66 -1.41
N LYS A 349 3.13 3.34 -0.85
CA LYS A 349 3.32 3.17 0.58
C LYS A 349 4.59 3.90 1.04
N SER A 350 4.48 4.60 2.16
CA SER A 350 5.62 5.16 2.88
C SER A 350 5.83 4.46 4.22
N GLY A 351 7.09 4.37 4.64
CA GLY A 351 7.50 3.77 5.92
C GLY A 351 8.71 4.49 6.51
N SER A 352 8.82 4.55 7.82
CA SER A 352 9.97 5.15 8.50
C SER A 352 10.15 4.58 9.90
N LEU A 353 11.40 4.53 10.34
CA LEU A 353 11.78 4.27 11.73
C LEU A 353 13.02 5.10 12.04
N TYR A 354 13.06 5.77 13.18
CA TYR A 354 14.24 6.49 13.63
C TYR A 354 14.56 6.13 15.08
N LYS A 355 15.84 6.19 15.43
CA LYS A 355 16.33 5.99 16.80
C LYS A 355 17.26 7.13 17.18
N CYS A 356 17.01 7.72 18.35
CA CYS A 356 17.87 8.72 18.96
C CYS A 356 18.71 8.09 20.09
N ASP A 357 19.99 8.41 20.08
CA ASP A 357 20.83 8.48 21.28
C ASP A 357 21.00 9.96 21.62
N ARG A 358 20.58 10.38 22.82
CA ARG A 358 20.68 11.78 23.26
C ARG A 358 21.91 12.04 24.13
N SER A 359 22.71 11.01 24.45
CA SER A 359 23.88 11.14 25.34
C SER A 359 25.06 11.86 24.68
N ASN A 360 25.16 11.78 23.35
CA ASN A 360 26.30 12.26 22.57
C ASN A 360 26.19 13.73 22.07
N GLY A 361 25.12 14.45 22.42
CA GLY A 361 24.89 15.84 22.03
C GLY A 361 24.61 16.10 20.54
N GLN A 362 24.58 15.07 19.69
CA GLN A 362 24.30 15.22 18.26
C GLN A 362 22.82 15.52 18.01
N VAL A 363 22.55 16.19 16.88
CA VAL A 363 21.18 16.54 16.45
C VAL A 363 20.34 15.26 16.30
N CYS A 364 19.23 15.19 17.03
CA CYS A 364 18.27 14.10 16.87
C CYS A 364 16.82 14.50 17.16
N GLY A 365 15.89 13.91 16.40
CA GLY A 365 14.47 14.25 16.44
C GLY A 365 13.62 13.38 15.50
N LYS A 366 12.35 13.78 15.30
CA LYS A 366 11.40 13.00 14.50
C LYS A 366 11.82 12.94 13.03
N TYR A 367 12.03 11.73 12.53
CA TYR A 367 12.57 11.45 11.19
C TYR A 367 14.00 11.99 10.93
N MET A 368 14.77 12.24 11.99
CA MET A 368 16.16 12.68 11.95
C MET A 368 16.96 11.96 13.06
N GLY A 369 16.87 10.63 13.08
CA GLY A 369 17.61 9.78 14.02
C GLY A 369 19.13 9.85 13.83
N ASN A 370 19.91 9.77 14.91
CA ASN A 370 21.37 9.74 14.86
C ASN A 370 21.96 8.33 15.06
N VAL A 371 21.15 7.34 15.43
CA VAL A 371 21.57 5.92 15.48
C VAL A 371 21.06 5.16 14.25
N GLN A 372 19.80 5.40 13.89
CA GLN A 372 19.12 4.86 12.71
C GLN A 372 18.10 5.90 12.25
N ASN A 373 17.92 6.08 10.94
CA ASN A 373 16.95 7.02 10.39
C ASN A 373 16.40 6.54 9.04
N PHE A 374 15.67 5.44 9.09
CA PHE A 374 15.05 4.82 7.93
C PHE A 374 13.92 5.68 7.37
N MET A 375 14.00 6.01 6.08
CA MET A 375 12.89 6.62 5.35
C MET A 375 12.71 5.97 3.99
N ASN A 376 11.53 5.38 3.79
CA ASN A 376 11.21 4.55 2.64
C ASN A 376 9.96 5.09 1.93
N SER A 377 9.96 4.98 0.61
CA SER A 377 8.85 5.29 -0.29
C SER A 377 8.80 4.27 -1.42
N VAL A 378 7.62 3.72 -1.66
CA VAL A 378 7.30 2.78 -2.73
C VAL A 378 6.15 3.39 -3.51
N ALA A 379 6.25 3.50 -4.83
CA ALA A 379 5.21 4.08 -5.67
C ALA A 379 5.14 3.44 -7.06
N ILE A 380 3.93 3.22 -7.54
CA ILE A 380 3.59 3.14 -8.97
C ILE A 380 2.98 4.49 -9.35
N VAL A 381 3.37 5.06 -10.49
CA VAL A 381 2.92 6.36 -10.99
C VAL A 381 2.36 6.16 -12.39
N GLU A 382 1.13 6.64 -12.63
CA GLU A 382 0.43 6.63 -13.91
C GLU A 382 -0.03 8.06 -14.26
N HIS A 383 0.54 8.68 -15.29
CA HIS A 383 0.10 9.99 -15.78
C HIS A 383 -1.06 9.86 -16.80
N PRO A 384 -1.89 10.91 -16.96
CA PRO A 384 -2.94 10.94 -17.99
C PRO A 384 -2.43 10.72 -19.43
N ASN A 385 -1.18 11.10 -19.72
CA ASN A 385 -0.52 10.89 -21.02
C ASN A 385 0.00 9.44 -21.22
N LYS A 386 -0.36 8.49 -20.32
CA LYS A 386 0.11 7.09 -20.25
C LYS A 386 1.55 6.87 -19.78
N THR A 387 2.33 7.92 -19.48
CA THR A 387 3.64 7.74 -18.83
C THR A 387 3.46 6.98 -17.52
N THR A 388 4.05 5.78 -17.43
CA THR A 388 3.82 4.84 -16.34
C THR A 388 5.13 4.27 -15.85
N TYR A 389 5.42 4.40 -14.56
CA TYR A 389 6.67 3.95 -13.98
C TYR A 389 6.54 3.56 -12.51
N MET A 390 7.50 2.79 -12.01
CA MET A 390 7.57 2.28 -10.65
C MET A 390 8.86 2.74 -9.97
N VAL A 391 8.80 3.03 -8.67
CA VAL A 391 9.96 3.42 -7.85
C VAL A 391 9.92 2.78 -6.48
N VAL A 392 11.06 2.27 -6.03
CA VAL A 392 11.37 2.03 -4.62
C VAL A 392 12.57 2.87 -4.21
N LEU A 393 12.37 3.78 -3.26
CA LEU A 393 13.39 4.64 -2.68
C LEU A 393 13.51 4.36 -1.18
N MET A 394 14.65 3.83 -0.74
CA MET A 394 14.95 3.53 0.66
C MET A 394 16.22 4.26 1.10
N THR A 395 16.22 4.76 2.34
CA THR A 395 17.29 5.62 2.84
C THR A 395 17.56 5.38 4.32
N ASN A 396 18.80 5.65 4.75
CA ASN A 396 19.18 5.68 6.17
C ASN A 396 20.16 6.85 6.42
N VAL A 397 19.69 8.09 6.27
CA VAL A 397 20.54 9.29 6.41
C VAL A 397 20.42 9.84 7.82
N LEU A 398 21.48 9.72 8.61
CA LEU A 398 21.49 10.14 10.01
C LEU A 398 21.35 11.66 10.14
N GLY A 399 20.65 12.12 11.18
CA GLY A 399 20.46 13.55 11.50
C GLY A 399 19.61 14.35 10.50
N LYS A 400 19.16 13.77 9.39
CA LYS A 400 18.44 14.47 8.31
C LYS A 400 17.02 13.95 8.08
N ASN A 401 16.04 14.85 8.04
CA ASN A 401 14.71 14.52 7.54
C ASN A 401 14.70 14.47 6.00
N SER A 402 14.91 13.27 5.44
CA SER A 402 14.96 13.02 3.99
C SER A 402 13.62 13.16 3.24
N ALA A 403 12.52 13.59 3.89
CA ALA A 403 11.22 13.69 3.24
C ALA A 403 11.22 14.65 2.04
N THR A 404 11.94 15.77 2.16
CA THR A 404 12.14 16.75 1.08
C THR A 404 13.00 16.17 -0.04
N ASP A 405 14.06 15.43 0.29
CA ASP A 405 14.92 14.78 -0.72
C ASP A 405 14.12 13.73 -1.52
N HIS A 406 13.26 12.93 -0.87
CA HIS A 406 12.35 11.99 -1.56
C HIS A 406 11.41 12.72 -2.52
N MET A 407 10.87 13.86 -2.10
CA MET A 407 9.97 14.68 -2.92
C MET A 407 10.69 15.33 -4.12
N ASN A 408 11.93 15.79 -3.93
CA ASN A 408 12.75 16.39 -4.97
C ASN A 408 13.24 15.33 -5.98
N LEU A 409 13.66 14.15 -5.49
CA LEU A 409 13.99 13.00 -6.33
C LEU A 409 12.79 12.57 -7.17
N ALA A 410 11.59 12.53 -6.59
CA ALA A 410 10.37 12.23 -7.34
C ALA A 410 10.13 13.21 -8.50
N ALA A 411 10.21 14.51 -8.25
CA ALA A 411 10.03 15.53 -9.30
C ALA A 411 11.12 15.44 -10.40
N ASN A 412 12.36 15.12 -10.04
CA ASN A 412 13.46 14.99 -10.99
C ASN A 412 13.39 13.68 -11.81
N ILE A 413 13.02 12.56 -11.19
CA ILE A 413 12.78 11.28 -11.87
C ILE A 413 11.59 11.41 -12.83
N ASP A 414 10.49 12.01 -12.38
CA ASP A 414 9.30 12.26 -13.21
C ASP A 414 9.64 13.09 -14.46
N LYS A 415 10.34 14.20 -14.26
CA LYS A 415 10.81 15.08 -15.35
C LYS A 415 11.74 14.37 -16.33
N LEU A 416 12.54 13.42 -15.87
CA LEU A 416 13.47 12.64 -16.70
C LEU A 416 12.73 11.61 -17.55
N ILE A 417 11.80 10.85 -16.94
CA ILE A 417 11.01 9.82 -17.64
C ILE A 417 10.07 10.44 -18.69
N LYS A 418 9.56 11.65 -18.45
CA LYS A 418 8.65 12.39 -19.35
C LYS A 418 9.34 13.19 -20.47
N LYS A 419 10.65 13.03 -20.66
CA LYS A 419 11.36 13.55 -21.84
C LYS A 419 11.08 12.70 -23.06
#